data_AF-A0A183HG88-F1
#
_entry.id   AF-A0A183HG88-F1
#
_cell.length_a   1.000
_cell.length_b   1.000
_cell.length_c   1.000
_cell.angle_alpha   90.00
_cell.angle_beta   90.00
_cell.angle_gamma   90.00
#
_symmetry.space_group_name_H-M   'P 1'
#
loop_
_entity.id
_entity.type
_entity.pdbx_description
1 polymer ?
#
loop_
_entity_poly.entity_id
_entity_poly.type
_entity_poly.pdbx_seq_one_letter_code
_entity_poly.pdbx_strand_id
1 'polypeptide(L)'
;MSTTCPLTELSQLWNWDENTIPHCLIGNSLENYTRRRDYPETLLCHDMKGGYLDEDRLDGCKITDSTAPFIFFHWWYIDIFVYFSHNFITIPPLGWINQAHMHGVIVLGTVITEWHGGADLCKEFLKNEDSVTKTVQKLVNIAVKYNFEGWLINIENKIEVWFFT
;
A
#
# COMPACT_ATOMS: atom_id res chain seq x y z
N MET A 1 11.62 11.43 13.46
CA MET A 1 10.21 11.80 13.23
C MET A 1 9.46 10.54 12.84
N SER A 2 8.18 10.44 13.18
CA SER A 2 7.36 9.29 12.79
C SER A 2 7.18 9.26 11.27
N THR A 3 7.48 8.13 10.63
CA THR A 3 7.28 7.93 9.19
C THR A 3 6.59 6.60 8.97
N THR A 4 5.78 6.50 7.92
CA THR A 4 5.32 5.21 7.42
C THR A 4 6.51 4.47 6.81
N CYS A 5 6.67 3.19 7.15
CA CYS A 5 7.70 2.31 6.59
C CYS A 5 7.03 1.12 5.91
N PRO A 6 7.63 0.58 4.84
CA PRO A 6 7.20 -0.71 4.30
C PRO A 6 7.55 -1.86 5.26
N LEU A 7 6.95 -3.03 5.02
CA LEU A 7 7.36 -4.29 5.65
C LEU A 7 8.06 -5.14 4.59
N THR A 8 9.24 -5.65 4.90
CA THR A 8 10.08 -6.45 4.00
C THR A 8 10.03 -7.94 4.30
N GLU A 9 9.55 -8.31 5.49
CA GLU A 9 9.50 -9.70 5.96
C GLU A 9 8.11 -10.10 6.47
N LEU A 10 7.77 -11.39 6.34
CA LEU A 10 6.53 -11.95 6.89
C LEU A 10 6.44 -11.83 8.42
N SER A 11 7.59 -11.91 9.10
CA SER A 11 7.70 -11.74 10.55
C SER A 11 7.20 -10.35 10.99
N GLN A 12 7.55 -9.30 10.24
CA GLN A 12 7.14 -7.92 10.51
C GLN A 12 5.64 -7.77 10.33
N LEU A 13 5.06 -8.36 9.27
CA LEU A 13 3.60 -8.35 9.06
C LEU A 13 2.85 -9.07 10.18
N TRP A 14 3.28 -10.28 10.54
CA TRP A 14 2.60 -11.08 11.55
C TRP A 14 2.72 -10.53 12.96
N ASN A 15 3.77 -9.77 13.25
CA ASN A 15 3.98 -9.10 14.54
C ASN A 15 3.57 -7.62 14.51
N TRP A 16 3.03 -7.10 13.40
CA TRP A 16 2.60 -5.71 13.30
C TRP A 16 1.53 -5.38 14.35
N ASP A 17 1.68 -4.25 15.03
CA ASP A 17 0.82 -3.84 16.15
C ASP A 17 0.30 -2.41 15.94
N GLU A 18 -1.02 -2.29 15.85
CA GLU A 18 -1.73 -1.02 15.63
C GLU A 18 -1.51 0.02 16.74
N ASN A 19 -1.17 -0.43 17.96
CA ASN A 19 -0.95 0.45 19.10
C ASN A 19 0.37 1.22 19.00
N THR A 20 1.28 0.76 18.14
CA THR A 20 2.57 1.42 17.89
C THR A 20 2.46 2.56 16.88
N ILE A 21 1.34 2.66 16.17
CA ILE A 21 1.17 3.63 15.08
C ILE A 21 0.67 4.97 15.65
N PRO A 22 1.46 6.05 15.53
CA PRO A 22 1.07 7.37 16.03
C PRO A 22 -0.10 7.94 15.23
N HIS A 23 -0.96 8.70 15.92
CA HIS A 23 -2.13 9.34 15.32
C HIS A 23 -1.79 10.25 14.13
N CYS A 24 -0.60 10.85 14.10
CA CYS A 24 -0.15 11.71 13.01
C CYS A 24 0.12 10.95 11.69
N LEU A 25 -0.01 9.63 11.65
CA LEU A 25 0.11 8.82 10.43
C LEU A 25 -1.24 8.26 9.93
N ILE A 26 -2.35 8.57 10.62
CA ILE A 26 -3.68 8.07 10.26
C ILE A 26 -4.33 9.02 9.24
N GLY A 27 -4.77 8.47 8.11
CA GLY A 27 -5.45 9.20 7.03
C GLY A 27 -6.81 9.77 7.41
N ASN A 28 -7.20 10.86 6.73
CA ASN A 28 -8.56 11.37 6.75
C ASN A 28 -9.53 10.40 6.10
N SER A 29 -10.84 10.51 6.35
CA SER A 29 -11.83 9.62 5.73
C SER A 29 -12.08 9.95 4.26
N LEU A 30 -12.36 8.93 3.45
CA LEU A 30 -12.82 9.07 2.08
C LEU A 30 -14.32 9.43 2.05
N GLU A 31 -14.66 10.71 1.92
CA GLU A 31 -16.05 11.19 2.04
C GLU A 31 -16.79 11.32 0.69
N ASN A 32 -16.08 11.62 -0.40
CA ASN A 32 -16.68 12.00 -1.69
C ASN A 32 -16.56 10.92 -2.79
N TYR A 33 -16.26 9.68 -2.42
CA TYR A 33 -16.15 8.60 -3.40
C TYR A 33 -17.51 8.24 -3.98
N THR A 34 -17.61 8.27 -5.31
CA THR A 34 -18.80 7.81 -6.04
C THR A 34 -18.37 6.85 -7.13
N ARG A 35 -18.71 5.57 -6.97
CA ARG A 35 -18.44 4.57 -7.99
C ARG A 35 -19.33 4.77 -9.21
N ARG A 36 -18.73 5.16 -10.34
CA ARG A 36 -19.44 5.32 -11.62
C ARG A 36 -19.51 3.96 -12.32
N ARG A 37 -20.70 3.34 -12.33
CA ARG A 37 -20.89 2.00 -12.93
C ARG A 37 -21.04 2.02 -14.46
N ASP A 38 -21.36 3.18 -15.02
CA ASP A 38 -21.65 3.33 -16.45
C ASP A 38 -20.40 3.66 -17.29
N TYR A 39 -19.24 3.86 -16.65
CA TYR A 39 -18.00 4.25 -17.30
C TYR A 39 -16.83 3.37 -16.82
N PRO A 40 -15.80 3.15 -17.64
CA PRO A 40 -14.57 2.51 -17.20
C PRO A 40 -13.90 3.29 -16.06
N GLU A 41 -13.41 2.57 -15.06
CA GLU A 41 -12.59 3.12 -13.98
C GLU A 41 -11.11 3.17 -14.42
N THR A 42 -10.40 4.25 -14.12
CA THR A 42 -8.98 4.42 -14.40
C THR A 42 -8.15 4.25 -13.13
N LEU A 43 -7.20 3.33 -13.16
CA LEU A 43 -6.22 3.11 -12.10
C LEU A 43 -4.87 3.72 -12.49
N LEU A 44 -4.26 4.48 -11.59
CA LEU A 44 -2.89 4.97 -11.72
C LEU A 44 -1.99 4.28 -10.71
N CYS A 45 -0.92 3.65 -11.19
CA CYS A 45 0.09 3.01 -10.36
C CYS A 45 1.32 3.92 -10.26
N HIS A 46 1.59 4.44 -9.06
CA HIS A 46 2.74 5.28 -8.75
C HIS A 46 3.92 4.42 -8.30
N ASP A 47 4.78 4.06 -9.25
CA ASP A 47 6.05 3.33 -9.02
C ASP A 47 7.25 4.25 -9.29
N MET A 48 7.34 5.34 -8.52
CA MET A 48 8.40 6.33 -8.71
C MET A 48 9.61 6.00 -7.83
N LYS A 49 10.74 5.63 -8.47
CA LYS A 49 12.06 5.49 -7.82
C LYS A 49 12.05 4.59 -6.56
N GLY A 50 11.19 3.56 -6.53
CA GLY A 50 11.08 2.64 -5.41
C GLY A 50 10.26 3.15 -4.22
N GLY A 51 9.64 4.32 -4.33
CA GLY A 51 8.79 4.92 -3.31
C GLY A 51 9.53 5.33 -2.03
N TYR A 52 8.77 5.87 -1.09
CA TYR A 52 9.18 6.36 0.22
C TYR A 52 10.28 7.42 0.10
N LEU A 53 10.06 8.33 -0.84
CA LEU A 53 10.97 9.42 -1.17
C LEU A 53 10.87 10.52 -0.10
N ASP A 54 11.83 11.44 -0.10
CA ASP A 54 11.86 12.51 0.90
C ASP A 54 10.61 13.40 0.85
N GLU A 55 10.01 13.57 -0.33
CA GLU A 55 8.74 14.29 -0.50
C GLU A 55 7.53 13.59 0.12
N ASP A 56 7.59 12.28 0.38
CA ASP A 56 6.47 11.51 0.94
C ASP A 56 6.39 11.63 2.48
N ARG A 57 7.39 12.23 3.10
CA ARG A 57 7.49 12.42 4.54
C ARG A 57 6.42 13.38 5.03
N LEU A 58 6.00 13.22 6.29
CA LEU A 58 4.99 14.10 6.91
C LEU A 58 5.38 15.57 6.91
N ASP A 59 6.66 15.86 7.11
CA ASP A 59 7.24 17.21 7.09
C ASP A 59 7.59 17.69 5.67
N GLY A 60 7.35 16.84 4.66
CA GLY A 60 7.70 17.07 3.28
C GLY A 60 9.20 17.16 3.05
N CYS A 61 9.57 17.71 1.90
CA CYS A 61 10.96 17.99 1.56
C CYS A 61 11.15 19.47 1.20
N LYS A 62 12.39 19.95 1.33
CA LYS A 62 12.75 21.28 0.87
C LYS A 62 12.86 21.28 -0.65
N ILE A 63 12.05 22.12 -1.30
CA ILE A 63 12.16 22.35 -2.74
C ILE A 63 13.35 23.26 -3.02
N THR A 64 14.26 22.79 -3.86
CA THR A 64 15.46 23.48 -4.32
C THR A 64 15.59 23.28 -5.83
N ASP A 65 16.50 23.99 -6.48
CA ASP A 65 16.76 23.82 -7.92
C ASP A 65 17.18 22.39 -8.31
N SER A 66 17.68 21.60 -7.34
CA SER A 66 18.05 20.20 -7.52
C SER A 66 16.97 19.21 -7.07
N THR A 67 15.89 19.68 -6.42
CA THR A 67 14.79 18.82 -5.96
C THR A 67 13.69 18.79 -7.03
N ALA A 68 13.34 17.61 -7.52
CA ALA A 68 12.24 17.42 -8.47
C ALA A 68 11.26 16.39 -7.89
N PRO A 69 10.41 16.80 -6.92
CA PRO A 69 9.47 15.87 -6.30
C PRO A 69 8.43 15.42 -7.31
N PHE A 70 7.93 14.20 -7.16
CA PHE A 70 6.79 13.78 -7.96
C PHE A 70 5.52 14.45 -7.44
N ILE A 71 4.84 15.22 -8.30
CA ILE A 71 3.57 15.87 -7.99
C ILE A 71 2.51 15.41 -8.98
N PHE A 72 1.40 14.90 -8.46
CA PHE A 72 0.26 14.51 -9.28
C PHE A 72 -0.90 15.49 -9.08
N PHE A 73 -1.32 16.15 -10.16
CA PHE A 73 -2.39 17.16 -10.14
C PHE A 73 -3.72 16.63 -10.64
N HIS A 74 -3.72 15.65 -11.54
CA HIS A 74 -4.88 15.27 -12.34
C HIS A 74 -5.75 14.20 -11.68
N TRP A 75 -6.04 14.37 -10.38
CA TRP A 75 -6.84 13.42 -9.59
C TRP A 75 -8.24 13.18 -10.16
N TRP A 76 -8.82 14.16 -10.85
CA TRP A 76 -10.15 14.04 -11.48
C TRP A 76 -10.20 13.13 -12.71
N TYR A 77 -9.06 12.60 -13.18
CA TYR A 77 -9.01 11.64 -14.29
C TYR A 77 -8.78 10.20 -13.82
N ILE A 78 -8.68 9.95 -12.53
CA ILE A 78 -8.46 8.61 -11.98
C ILE A 78 -9.51 8.28 -10.93
N ASP A 79 -9.80 6.99 -10.79
CA ASP A 79 -10.73 6.47 -9.79
C ASP A 79 -9.99 5.76 -8.65
N ILE A 80 -8.81 5.20 -8.98
CA ILE A 80 -7.97 4.42 -8.06
C ILE A 80 -6.51 4.87 -8.21
N PHE A 81 -5.87 5.17 -7.08
CA PHE A 81 -4.44 5.43 -6.98
C PHE A 81 -3.77 4.28 -6.23
N VAL A 82 -2.71 3.71 -6.80
CA VAL A 82 -1.89 2.70 -6.13
C VAL A 82 -0.54 3.32 -5.81
N TYR A 83 -0.18 3.32 -4.53
CA TYR A 83 1.17 3.66 -4.11
C TYR A 83 2.02 2.39 -4.13
N PHE A 84 2.98 2.33 -5.05
CA PHE A 84 3.73 1.12 -5.36
C PHE A 84 5.18 1.22 -4.93
N SER A 85 5.72 0.10 -4.44
CA SER A 85 7.15 -0.12 -4.29
C SER A 85 7.46 -1.61 -4.40
N HIS A 86 8.75 -1.96 -4.44
CA HIS A 86 9.24 -3.34 -4.48
C HIS A 86 9.47 -3.94 -3.08
N ASN A 87 8.82 -3.39 -2.05
CA ASN A 87 8.85 -3.99 -0.72
C ASN A 87 7.64 -4.91 -0.54
N PHE A 88 7.82 -6.04 0.16
CA PHE A 88 6.79 -7.06 0.37
C PHE A 88 5.41 -6.45 0.68
N ILE A 89 5.33 -5.58 1.69
CA ILE A 89 4.14 -4.79 2.01
C ILE A 89 4.47 -3.30 1.89
N THR A 90 3.77 -2.62 0.99
CA THR A 90 3.88 -1.19 0.75
C THR A 90 2.65 -0.47 1.29
N ILE A 91 2.79 0.16 2.45
CA ILE A 91 1.77 1.02 3.07
C ILE A 91 1.86 2.44 2.46
N PRO A 92 0.78 3.01 1.90
CA PRO A 92 0.78 4.37 1.37
C PRO A 92 1.14 5.41 2.46
N PRO A 93 2.04 6.36 2.20
CA PRO A 93 2.30 7.49 3.09
C PRO A 93 1.07 8.38 3.26
N LEU A 94 0.93 9.02 4.43
CA LEU A 94 -0.23 9.85 4.78
C LEU A 94 -0.53 10.91 3.71
N GLY A 95 0.50 11.54 3.15
CA GLY A 95 0.34 12.57 2.13
C GLY A 95 -0.40 12.06 0.89
N TRP A 96 -0.16 10.81 0.48
CA TRP A 96 -0.85 10.18 -0.65
C TRP A 96 -2.28 9.77 -0.29
N ILE A 97 -2.49 9.21 0.91
CA ILE A 97 -3.84 8.85 1.41
C ILE A 97 -4.73 10.09 1.43
N ASN A 98 -4.27 11.16 2.08
CA ASN A 98 -5.06 12.38 2.24
C ASN A 98 -5.35 13.06 0.89
N GLN A 99 -4.39 13.11 -0.03
CA GLN A 99 -4.62 13.68 -1.35
C GLN A 99 -5.65 12.88 -2.15
N ALA A 100 -5.54 11.54 -2.19
CA ALA A 100 -6.53 10.70 -2.85
C ALA A 100 -7.93 10.91 -2.26
N HIS A 101 -8.05 10.88 -0.93
CA HIS A 101 -9.32 11.03 -0.24
C HIS A 101 -9.97 12.41 -0.43
N MET A 102 -9.17 13.48 -0.43
CA MET A 102 -9.63 14.84 -0.73
C MET A 102 -10.27 14.93 -2.12
N HIS A 103 -9.81 14.10 -3.07
CA HIS A 103 -10.32 14.05 -4.43
C HIS A 103 -11.37 12.95 -4.67
N GLY A 104 -11.80 12.23 -3.63
CA GLY A 104 -12.77 11.14 -3.78
C GLY A 104 -12.21 9.92 -4.51
N VAL A 105 -10.88 9.75 -4.50
CA VAL A 105 -10.15 8.65 -5.15
C VAL A 105 -9.79 7.59 -4.11
N ILE A 106 -9.99 6.31 -4.48
CA ILE A 106 -9.55 5.16 -3.68
C ILE A 106 -8.03 5.12 -3.67
N VAL A 107 -7.41 4.91 -2.51
CA VAL A 107 -5.96 4.65 -2.42
C VAL A 107 -5.67 3.22 -1.97
N LEU A 108 -4.80 2.55 -2.72
CA LEU A 108 -4.33 1.20 -2.42
C LEU A 108 -2.83 1.20 -2.10
N GLY A 109 -2.45 0.38 -1.14
CA GLY A 109 -1.06 -0.09 -1.01
C GLY A 109 -0.75 -1.22 -1.98
N THR A 110 0.45 -1.79 -1.86
CA THR A 110 0.88 -2.94 -2.67
C THR A 110 1.32 -4.10 -1.78
N VAL A 111 0.87 -5.30 -2.11
CA VAL A 111 1.46 -6.57 -1.66
C VAL A 111 2.16 -7.17 -2.86
N ILE A 112 3.48 -7.28 -2.80
CA ILE A 112 4.28 -7.82 -3.89
C ILE A 112 5.15 -8.97 -3.41
N THR A 113 5.26 -10.02 -4.23
CA THR A 113 6.22 -11.10 -4.00
C THR A 113 6.99 -11.33 -5.29
N GLU A 114 8.33 -11.27 -5.22
CA GLU A 114 9.17 -11.30 -6.43
C GLU A 114 10.24 -12.39 -6.33
N TRP A 115 10.47 -13.08 -7.44
CA TRP A 115 11.60 -14.00 -7.62
C TRP A 115 11.63 -15.14 -6.56
N HIS A 116 12.83 -15.57 -6.16
CA HIS A 116 13.01 -16.63 -5.18
C HIS A 116 12.48 -16.24 -3.80
N GLY A 117 12.80 -15.03 -3.32
CA GLY A 117 12.35 -14.56 -2.01
C GLY A 117 10.82 -14.47 -1.91
N GLY A 118 10.16 -14.05 -2.99
CA GLY A 118 8.70 -14.04 -3.10
C GLY A 118 8.07 -15.43 -3.06
N ALA A 119 8.72 -16.42 -3.69
CA ALA A 119 8.28 -17.81 -3.63
C ALA A 119 8.34 -18.36 -2.20
N ASP A 120 9.40 -18.04 -1.45
CA ASP A 120 9.54 -18.44 -0.05
C ASP A 120 8.48 -17.76 0.83
N LEU A 121 8.20 -16.46 0.62
CA LEU A 121 7.11 -15.76 1.30
C LEU A 121 5.77 -16.44 1.02
N CYS A 122 5.44 -16.67 -0.26
CA CYS A 122 4.20 -17.32 -0.68
C CYS A 122 4.05 -18.70 -0.03
N LYS A 123 5.13 -19.51 -0.03
CA LYS A 123 5.12 -20.84 0.58
C LYS A 123 4.73 -20.81 2.05
N GLU A 124 5.22 -19.83 2.80
CA GLU A 124 4.93 -19.71 4.24
C GLU A 124 3.54 -19.15 4.51
N PHE A 125 3.12 -18.07 3.84
CA PHE A 125 1.80 -17.47 4.13
C PHE A 125 0.64 -18.22 3.48
N LEU A 126 0.85 -18.98 2.40
CA LEU A 126 -0.16 -19.85 1.76
C LEU A 126 -0.14 -21.30 2.28
N LYS A 127 0.67 -21.60 3.30
CA LYS A 127 0.88 -22.96 3.81
C LYS A 127 -0.41 -23.66 4.24
N ASN A 128 -1.31 -22.95 4.89
CA ASN A 128 -2.60 -23.45 5.36
C ASN A 128 -3.61 -22.31 5.60
N GLU A 129 -4.85 -22.66 5.93
CA GLU A 129 -5.91 -21.69 6.18
C GLU A 129 -5.58 -20.73 7.33
N ASP A 130 -4.92 -21.20 8.39
CA ASP A 130 -4.53 -20.35 9.53
C ASP A 130 -3.51 -19.29 9.12
N SER A 131 -2.49 -19.66 8.33
CA SER A 131 -1.46 -18.73 7.86
C SER A 131 -2.04 -17.69 6.90
N VAL A 132 -2.96 -18.11 6.02
CA VAL A 132 -3.69 -17.22 5.11
C VAL A 132 -4.56 -16.25 5.91
N THR A 133 -5.37 -16.76 6.82
CA THR A 133 -6.28 -15.96 7.66
C THR A 133 -5.51 -14.94 8.48
N LYS A 134 -4.40 -15.35 9.12
CA LYS A 134 -3.53 -14.45 9.87
C LYS A 134 -2.95 -13.35 9.00
N THR A 135 -2.50 -13.67 7.79
CA THR A 135 -1.91 -12.72 6.84
C THR A 135 -2.95 -11.72 6.36
N VAL A 136 -4.12 -12.20 5.92
CA VAL A 136 -5.25 -11.35 5.49
C VAL A 136 -5.70 -10.44 6.63
N GLN A 137 -5.86 -10.96 7.85
CA GLN A 137 -6.26 -10.14 9.00
C GLN A 137 -5.26 -9.00 9.28
N LYS A 138 -3.95 -9.26 9.16
CA LYS A 138 -2.94 -8.21 9.34
C LYS A 138 -2.99 -7.16 8.23
N LEU A 139 -3.18 -7.57 6.98
CA LEU A 139 -3.35 -6.65 5.85
C LEU A 139 -4.59 -5.76 6.03
N VAL A 140 -5.70 -6.33 6.51
CA VAL A 140 -6.93 -5.58 6.84
C VAL A 140 -6.68 -4.61 7.99
N ASN A 141 -6.05 -5.05 9.08
CA ASN A 141 -5.78 -4.19 10.24
C ASN A 141 -4.90 -2.99 9.86
N ILE A 142 -3.88 -3.20 9.02
CA ILE A 142 -3.03 -2.12 8.50
C ILE A 142 -3.87 -1.13 7.69
N ALA A 143 -4.66 -1.61 6.73
CA ALA A 143 -5.51 -0.76 5.89
C ALA A 143 -6.50 0.07 6.73
N VAL A 144 -7.16 -0.55 7.70
CA VAL A 144 -8.08 0.12 8.63
C VAL A 144 -7.36 1.15 9.50
N LYS A 145 -6.19 0.80 10.05
CA LYS A 145 -5.46 1.69 10.97
C LYS A 145 -4.90 2.93 10.29
N TYR A 146 -4.33 2.79 9.10
CA TYR A 146 -3.82 3.91 8.32
C TYR A 146 -4.91 4.63 7.53
N ASN A 147 -6.10 4.02 7.44
CA ASN A 147 -7.29 4.54 6.77
C ASN A 147 -7.12 4.64 5.24
N PHE A 148 -6.93 3.50 4.58
CA PHE A 148 -6.94 3.35 3.12
C PHE A 148 -7.68 2.06 2.71
N GLU A 149 -8.06 1.92 1.43
CA GLU A 149 -9.13 1.00 1.02
C GLU A 149 -8.68 -0.43 0.65
N GLY A 150 -7.37 -0.70 0.60
CA GLY A 150 -6.88 -2.06 0.37
C GLY A 150 -5.57 -2.13 -0.41
N TRP A 151 -5.43 -3.20 -1.19
CA TRP A 151 -4.14 -3.61 -1.73
C TRP A 151 -4.23 -4.02 -3.20
N LEU A 152 -3.29 -3.53 -4.01
CA LEU A 152 -2.90 -4.20 -5.24
C LEU A 152 -2.07 -5.44 -4.88
N ILE A 153 -2.43 -6.61 -5.40
CA ILE A 153 -1.65 -7.85 -5.22
C ILE A 153 -0.87 -8.13 -6.51
N ASN A 154 0.45 -8.16 -6.42
CA ASN A 154 1.34 -8.41 -7.55
C ASN A 154 2.25 -9.61 -7.24
N ILE A 155 1.91 -10.79 -7.78
CA ILE A 155 2.68 -12.01 -7.54
C ILE A 155 3.57 -12.27 -8.76
N GLU A 156 4.87 -11.99 -8.62
CA GLU A 156 5.89 -12.13 -9.67
C GLU A 156 6.83 -13.32 -9.41
N ASN A 157 6.29 -14.39 -8.83
CA ASN A 157 6.97 -15.65 -8.62
C ASN A 157 6.03 -16.83 -8.84
N LYS A 158 6.61 -18.03 -8.95
CA LYS A 158 5.81 -19.26 -8.96
C LYS A 158 5.20 -19.49 -7.58
N ILE A 159 3.94 -19.91 -7.55
CA ILE A 159 3.27 -20.39 -6.34
C ILE A 159 3.34 -21.91 -6.34
N GLU A 160 3.80 -22.51 -5.24
CA GLU A 160 3.70 -23.96 -5.03
C GLU A 160 2.23 -24.33 -4.85
N VAL A 161 1.68 -25.13 -5.76
CA VAL A 161 0.29 -25.62 -5.66
C VAL A 161 0.30 -26.93 -4.88
N TRP A 162 -0.24 -26.90 -3.66
CA TRP A 162 -0.48 -28.13 -2.90
C TRP A 162 -1.82 -28.70 -3.32
N PHE A 163 -1.83 -29.86 -3.97
CA PHE A 163 -3.05 -30.66 -4.03
C PHE A 163 -3.30 -31.17 -2.62
N PHE A 164 -4.31 -30.60 -1.95
CA PHE A 164 -4.88 -31.25 -0.77
C PHE A 164 -5.47 -32.58 -1.24
N THR A 165 -4.70 -33.66 -1.11
CA THR A 165 -5.17 -35.05 -1.22
C THR A 165 -5.66 -35.53 0.13
#